data_AF-A0AAV3BPF4-F1
#
_entry.id   AF-A0AAV3BPF4-F1
#
_cell.length_a   1.000
_cell.length_b   1.000
_cell.length_c   1.000
_cell.angle_alpha   90.00
_cell.angle_beta   90.00
_cell.angle_gamma   90.00
#
_symmetry.space_group_name_H-M   'P 1'
#
loop_
_entity.id
_entity.type
_entity.pdbx_description
1 polymer ?
#
loop_
_entity_poly.entity_id
_entity_poly.type
_entity_poly.pdbx_seq_one_letter_code
_entity_poly.pdbx_strand_id
1 'polypeptide(L)' 'MGKIFKNDFGRYESEGTVFTSGDKVSINLGTEEVAQWVDGWIEHDGEDYYFLSLSDKHIHLKDGDILKER' A
#
# COMPACT_ATOMS: atom_id res chain seq x y z
N MET A 1 2.68 7.06 -8.41
CA MET A 1 2.76 5.59 -8.56
C MET A 1 4.18 5.23 -8.25
N GLY A 2 4.42 4.50 -7.16
CA GLY A 2 5.78 4.23 -6.73
C GLY A 2 5.84 2.95 -5.91
N LYS A 3 7.02 2.32 -5.96
CA LYS A 3 7.34 1.21 -5.08
C LYS A 3 7.45 1.76 -3.66
N ILE A 4 6.77 1.12 -2.72
CA ILE A 4 6.88 1.47 -1.32
C ILE A 4 8.01 0.68 -0.66
N PHE A 5 8.64 1.31 0.32
CA PHE A 5 9.64 0.68 1.17
C PHE A 5 9.41 1.12 2.62
N LYS A 6 9.66 0.22 3.57
CA LYS A 6 9.57 0.53 4.98
C LYS A 6 10.78 1.36 5.40
N ASN A 7 10.53 2.53 5.99
CA ASN A 7 11.57 3.41 6.50
C ASN A 7 12.02 3.03 7.92
N ASP A 8 13.00 3.78 8.45
CA ASP A 8 13.57 3.55 9.79
C ASP A 8 12.55 3.69 10.94
N PHE A 9 11.39 4.30 10.68
CA PHE A 9 10.29 4.43 11.64
C PHE A 9 9.22 3.33 11.49
N GLY A 10 9.46 2.33 10.65
CA GLY A 10 8.53 1.23 10.42
C GLY A 10 7.33 1.58 9.54
N ARG A 11 7.35 2.73 8.86
CA ARG A 11 6.26 3.18 7.98
C ARG A 11 6.61 2.97 6.52
N TYR A 12 5.62 2.63 5.70
CA TYR A 12 5.82 2.56 4.25
C TYR A 12 5.85 3.96 3.65
N GLU A 13 6.84 4.21 2.79
CA GLU A 13 6.98 5.46 2.06
C GLU A 13 7.36 5.24 0.59
N SER A 14 7.05 6.22 -0.25
CA SER A 14 7.46 6.27 -1.65
C SER A 14 7.70 7.72 -2.04
N GLU A 15 8.86 8.00 -2.65
CA GLU A 15 9.20 9.33 -3.22
C GLU A 15 8.99 10.50 -2.24
N GLY A 16 9.22 10.28 -0.95
CA GLY A 16 9.05 11.29 0.11
C GLY A 16 7.63 11.39 0.70
N THR A 17 6.66 10.63 0.18
CA THR A 17 5.33 10.48 0.78
C THR A 17 5.32 9.29 1.72
N VAL A 18 4.91 9.51 2.97
CA VAL A 18 4.72 8.46 3.98
C VAL A 18 3.24 8.08 4.03
N PHE A 19 2.95 6.79 3.89
CA PHE A 19 1.59 6.26 3.98
C PHE A 19 1.21 5.95 5.42
N THR A 20 -0.04 6.26 5.77
CA THR A 20 -0.60 6.16 7.13
C THR A 20 -2.04 5.63 7.10
N SER A 21 -2.53 5.17 8.25
CA SER A 21 -3.89 4.64 8.36
C SER A 21 -4.93 5.67 7.92
N GLY A 22 -5.87 5.25 7.07
CA GLY A 22 -6.90 6.09 6.46
C GLY A 22 -6.55 6.65 5.07
N ASP A 23 -5.29 6.55 4.63
CA ASP A 23 -4.90 7.02 3.30
C ASP A 23 -5.57 6.17 2.20
N LYS A 24 -6.24 6.85 1.26
CA LYS A 24 -6.86 6.20 0.11
C LYS A 24 -5.81 5.95 -0.97
N VAL A 25 -5.68 4.70 -1.38
CA VAL A 25 -4.69 4.29 -2.38
C VAL A 25 -5.27 3.27 -3.34
N SER A 26 -4.59 3.07 -4.47
CA SER A 26 -4.71 1.85 -5.25
C SER A 26 -3.42 1.03 -5.16
N ILE A 27 -3.55 -0.28 -4.93
CA ILE A 27 -2.43 -1.24 -4.99
C ILE A 27 -2.42 -1.99 -6.32
N ASN A 28 -1.24 -2.21 -6.90
CA ASN A 28 -1.09 -3.09 -8.06
C ASN A 28 -0.88 -4.54 -7.62
N LEU A 29 -1.84 -5.41 -7.89
CA LEU A 29 -1.75 -6.85 -7.66
C LEU A 29 -1.46 -7.66 -8.95
N GLY A 30 -1.28 -6.95 -10.07
CA GLY A 30 -0.97 -7.54 -11.36
C GLY A 30 0.53 -7.74 -11.58
N THR A 31 0.90 -8.08 -12.81
CA THR A 31 2.30 -8.18 -13.25
C THR A 31 2.80 -6.85 -13.81
N GLU A 32 4.10 -6.74 -14.09
CA GLU A 32 4.65 -5.56 -14.78
C GLU A 32 4.04 -5.39 -16.19
N GLU A 33 3.72 -6.49 -16.86
CA GLU A 33 3.11 -6.50 -18.20
C GLU A 33 1.60 -6.21 -18.15
N VAL A 34 0.92 -6.67 -17.10
CA VAL A 34 -0.54 -6.54 -16.93
C VAL A 34 -0.85 -6.07 -15.52
N ALA A 35 -0.92 -4.75 -15.33
CA ALA A 35 -1.26 -4.15 -14.06
C ALA A 35 -2.73 -4.41 -13.68
N GLN A 36 -2.98 -4.71 -12.41
CA GLN A 36 -4.32 -4.87 -11.83
C GLN A 36 -4.43 -3.99 -10.60
N TRP A 37 -5.12 -2.87 -10.73
CA TRP A 37 -5.28 -1.90 -9.65
C TRP A 37 -6.52 -2.20 -8.82
N VAL A 38 -6.33 -2.27 -7.51
CA VAL A 38 -7.41 -2.43 -6.54
C VAL A 38 -7.42 -1.22 -5.63
N ASP A 39 -8.59 -0.59 -5.50
CA ASP A 39 -8.79 0.57 -4.62
C ASP A 39 -9.09 0.14 -3.18
N GLY A 40 -8.62 0.95 -2.23
CA GLY A 40 -8.79 0.70 -0.81
C GLY A 40 -8.12 1.75 0.05
N TRP A 41 -7.79 1.35 1.27
CA TRP A 41 -7.16 2.20 2.28
C TRP A 41 -5.95 1.52 2.89
N ILE A 42 -5.01 2.32 3.36
CA ILE A 42 -3.97 1.85 4.26
C ILE A 42 -4.54 1.79 5.67
N GLU A 43 -4.24 0.72 6.39
CA GLU A 43 -4.61 0.51 7.78
C GLU A 43 -3.44 -0.11 8.55
N HIS A 44 -3.55 -0.17 9.88
CA HIS A 44 -2.52 -0.74 10.76
C HIS A 44 -3.20 -1.59 11.84
N ASP A 45 -2.70 -2.80 12.08
CA ASP A 45 -3.31 -3.76 13.03
C ASP A 45 -2.64 -3.77 14.42
N GLY A 46 -1.55 -3.03 14.57
CA GLY A 46 -0.74 -2.97 15.79
C GLY A 46 0.62 -3.62 15.61
N GLU A 47 0.77 -4.48 14.59
CA GLU A 47 2.04 -5.12 14.23
C GLU A 47 2.61 -4.53 12.93
N ASP A 48 1.78 -4.35 11.89
CA ASP A 48 2.21 -3.78 10.61
C ASP A 48 1.08 -3.04 9.87
N TYR A 49 1.47 -2.34 8.81
CA TYR A 49 0.57 -1.75 7.85
C TYR A 49 0.06 -2.80 6.85
N TYR A 50 -1.22 -2.68 6.49
CA TYR A 50 -1.86 -3.48 5.48
C TYR A 50 -2.76 -2.62 4.60
N PHE A 51 -3.06 -3.13 3.41
CA PHE A 51 -4.06 -2.59 2.51
C PHE A 51 -5.41 -3.27 2.78
N LEU A 52 -6.44 -2.45 3.00
CA LEU A 52 -7.83 -2.87 3.14
C LEU A 52 -8.58 -2.53 1.84
N SER A 53 -8.99 -3.56 1.11
CA SER A 53 -9.80 -3.38 -0.12
C SER A 53 -11.26 -3.03 0.19
N LEU A 54 -11.98 -2.50 -0.80
CA LEU A 54 -13.44 -2.32 -0.77
C LEU A 54 -14.25 -3.61 -0.55
N SER A 55 -13.62 -4.78 -0.73
CA SER A 55 -14.24 -6.09 -0.51
C SER A 55 -13.92 -6.70 0.86
N ASP A 56 -13.46 -5.87 1.80
CA ASP A 56 -13.00 -6.28 3.15
C ASP A 56 -11.88 -7.35 3.12
N LYS A 57 -11.13 -7.43 2.03
CA LYS A 57 -9.88 -8.21 1.98
C LYS A 57 -8.73 -7.40 2.54
N HIS A 58 -7.97 -8.04 3.41
CA HIS A 58 -6.78 -7.52 4.06
C HIS A 58 -5.55 -8.08 3.33
N ILE A 59 -4.64 -7.20 2.90
CA ILE A 59 -3.42 -7.57 2.19
C ILE A 59 -2.26 -6.92 2.92
N HIS A 60 -1.40 -7.71 3.56
CA HIS A 60 -0.19 -7.18 4.19
C HIS A 60 0.71 -6.54 3.13
N LEU A 61 1.13 -5.31 3.42
CA LEU A 61 2.08 -4.60 2.59
C LEU A 61 3.48 -5.18 2.79
N LYS A 62 4.30 -5.07 1.75
CA LYS A 62 5.73 -5.41 1.80
C LYS A 62 6.53 -4.47 0.93
N ASP A 63 7.84 -4.45 1.18
CA ASP A 63 8.80 -3.71 0.36
C ASP A 63 8.70 -4.11 -1.12
N GLY A 64 8.64 -3.10 -1.97
CA GLY A 64 8.53 -3.25 -3.42
C GLY A 64 7.10 -3.35 -3.96
N ASP A 65 6.07 -3.42 -3.11
CA ASP A 65 4.69 -3.27 -3.55
C ASP A 65 4.49 -1.91 -4.23
N ILE A 66 3.58 -1.82 -5.19
CA ILE A 66 3.37 -0.59 -5.96
C ILE A 66 2.04 0.03 -5.54
N LEU A 67 2.11 1.23 -4.97
CA LEU A 67 0.96 2.03 -4.58
C LEU A 67 0.87 3.31 -5.43
N LYS A 68 -0.34 3.85 -5.52
CA LYS A 68 -0.58 5.23 -5.95
C LYS A 68 -1.68 5.85 -5.09
N GLU A 69 -1.51 7.13 -4.78
CA GLU A 69 -2.53 7.95 -4.13
C GLU A 69 -3.76 8.12 -5.05
N ARG A 70 -4.92 8.39 -4.45
CA ARG A 70 -6.24 8.40 -5.10
C ARG A 70 -6.92 9.77 -5.01
#